data_AF-A0A1U7XVH3-F1
#
_entry.id   AF-A0A1U7XVH3-F1
#
_cell.length_a   1.000
_cell.length_b   1.000
_cell.length_c   1.000
_cell.angle_alpha   90.00
_cell.angle_beta   90.00
_cell.angle_gamma   90.00
#
_symmetry.space_group_name_H-M   'P 1'
#
loop_
_entity.id
_entity.type
_entity.pdbx_description
1 polymer ?
#
loop_
_entity_poly.entity_id
_entity_poly.type
_entity_poly.pdbx_seq_one_letter_code
_entity_poly.pdbx_strand_id
1 'polypeptide(L)'
;MTILIEQPEFGLQVEEKQIPYDTNELILDGGFVVPKQLSCDGGFEVPEINSFGQSFRDYNAESERQKTVEEFYRVQHINQTYDYVKKMREKYGKLDKVEMSIWECCELLNDVVDDSDPDLDEPQIEHLLQTAEAIRKDYPNDDWLHLTALIHGMSLFIYHYLYITI
;
A
#
# COMPACT_ATOMS: atom_id res chain seq x y z
N MET A 1 -38.18 11.72 -24.88
CA MET A 1 -37.17 11.91 -25.93
C MET A 1 -35.93 11.19 -25.44
N THR A 2 -35.74 9.96 -25.90
CA THR A 2 -34.73 9.02 -25.40
C THR A 2 -33.64 8.96 -26.45
N ILE A 3 -32.42 9.33 -26.08
CA ILE A 3 -31.27 9.32 -27.00
C ILE A 3 -30.61 7.95 -26.83
N LEU A 4 -30.63 7.15 -27.89
CA LEU A 4 -29.92 5.87 -27.95
C LEU A 4 -28.43 6.15 -28.16
N ILE A 5 -27.59 5.61 -27.28
CA ILE A 5 -26.13 5.62 -27.45
C ILE A 5 -25.75 4.21 -27.92
N GLU A 6 -25.16 4.11 -29.11
CA GLU A 6 -24.64 2.85 -29.65
C GLU A 6 -23.43 2.38 -28.82
N GLN A 7 -23.44 1.12 -28.39
CA GLN A 7 -22.26 0.48 -27.80
C GLN A 7 -21.35 -0.04 -28.91
N PRO A 8 -20.02 0.18 -28.86
CA PRO A 8 -19.12 -0.51 -29.76
C PRO A 8 -18.91 -1.96 -29.29
N GLU A 9 -19.17 -2.92 -30.18
CA GLU A 9 -18.78 -4.32 -29.99
C GLU A 9 -17.25 -4.44 -30.02
N PHE A 10 -16.64 -4.96 -28.96
CA PHE A 10 -15.25 -5.40 -28.98
C PHE A 10 -15.21 -6.91 -29.23
N GLY A 11 -14.92 -7.29 -30.48
CA GLY A 11 -14.59 -8.65 -30.87
C GLY A 11 -13.21 -9.07 -30.34
N LEU A 12 -13.16 -10.27 -29.76
CA LEU A 12 -11.93 -10.95 -29.36
C LEU A 12 -11.13 -11.38 -30.60
N GLN A 13 -9.95 -10.80 -30.81
CA GLN A 13 -8.82 -11.44 -31.49
C GLN A 13 -7.54 -11.10 -30.72
N VAL A 14 -6.97 -12.12 -30.06
CA VAL A 14 -5.67 -12.04 -29.39
C VAL A 14 -4.61 -12.35 -30.44
N GLU A 15 -3.93 -11.31 -30.93
CA GLU A 15 -2.62 -11.46 -31.57
C GLU A 15 -1.55 -11.04 -30.56
N GLU A 16 -0.70 -11.98 -30.15
CA GLU A 16 0.50 -11.71 -29.36
C GLU A 16 1.46 -10.83 -30.17
N LYS A 17 1.66 -9.60 -29.72
CA LYS A 17 2.72 -8.73 -30.21
C LYS A 17 3.52 -8.23 -29.02
N GLN A 18 4.75 -8.73 -28.89
CA GLN A 18 5.73 -8.19 -27.94
C GLN A 18 6.00 -6.73 -28.29
N ILE A 19 5.68 -5.82 -27.37
CA ILE A 19 5.96 -4.39 -27.51
C ILE A 19 7.28 -4.11 -26.76
N PRO A 20 8.31 -3.57 -27.42
CA PRO A 20 9.52 -3.12 -26.74
C PRO A 20 9.18 -1.87 -25.91
N TYR A 21 9.57 -1.88 -24.63
CA TYR A 21 9.42 -0.75 -23.73
C TYR A 21 10.31 0.42 -24.20
N ASP A 22 9.72 1.32 -24.97
CA ASP A 22 10.32 2.61 -25.32
C ASP A 22 10.04 3.60 -24.17
N THR A 23 11.12 4.06 -23.55
CA THR A 23 11.10 4.96 -22.39
C THR A 23 10.85 6.39 -22.85
N ASN A 24 9.63 6.68 -23.29
CA ASN A 24 9.22 8.04 -23.62
C ASN A 24 7.88 8.42 -22.97
N GLU A 25 8.02 9.30 -21.97
CA GLU A 25 7.03 10.26 -21.48
C GLU A 25 5.60 9.75 -21.17
N LEU A 26 5.38 9.38 -19.90
CA LEU A 26 4.03 9.36 -19.33
C LEU A 26 3.53 10.80 -19.12
N ILE A 27 2.85 11.34 -20.13
CA ILE A 27 2.13 12.61 -20.02
C ILE A 27 0.82 12.32 -19.29
N LEU A 28 0.75 12.67 -18.00
CA LEU A 28 -0.52 12.72 -17.27
C LEU A 28 -1.29 13.98 -17.71
N ASP A 29 -2.58 13.82 -18.02
CA ASP A 29 -3.53 14.82 -18.55
C ASP A 29 -3.80 16.05 -17.63
N GLY A 30 -2.96 16.25 -16.61
CA GLY A 30 -3.07 17.32 -15.61
C GLY A 30 -1.98 18.39 -15.66
N GLY A 31 -1.08 18.39 -16.66
CA GLY A 31 -0.09 19.46 -16.84
C GLY A 31 0.92 19.65 -15.70
N PHE A 32 1.05 18.67 -14.81
CA PHE A 32 2.09 18.65 -13.79
C PHE A 32 3.30 17.92 -14.35
N VAL A 33 4.27 18.67 -14.85
CA VAL A 33 5.55 18.11 -15.31
C VAL A 33 6.30 17.62 -14.07
N VAL A 34 6.38 16.31 -13.87
CA VAL A 34 7.31 15.72 -12.91
C VAL A 34 8.71 15.99 -13.46
N PRO A 35 9.55 16.82 -12.79
CA PRO A 35 10.88 17.09 -13.31
C PRO A 35 11.68 15.79 -13.33
N LYS A 36 12.27 15.49 -14.49
CA LYS A 36 13.29 14.45 -14.63
C LYS A 36 14.43 14.80 -13.67
N GLN A 37 14.61 13.97 -12.65
CA GLN A 37 15.73 13.94 -11.69
C GLN A 37 16.24 15.33 -11.29
N LEU A 38 15.74 15.83 -10.17
CA LEU A 38 16.48 16.83 -9.41
C LEU A 38 17.75 16.12 -8.89
N SER A 39 18.88 16.29 -9.56
CA SER A 39 20.18 15.91 -9.04
C SER A 39 20.54 16.87 -7.90
N CYS A 40 19.93 16.67 -6.73
CA CYS A 40 20.49 17.12 -5.48
C CYS A 40 21.64 16.17 -5.13
N ASP A 41 22.80 16.73 -4.82
CA ASP A 41 24.09 16.06 -4.57
C ASP A 41 24.10 15.30 -3.22
N GLY A 42 23.07 14.49 -3.01
CA GLY A 42 22.68 13.81 -1.77
C GLY A 42 21.28 13.19 -1.82
N GLY A 43 20.69 13.00 -3.00
CA GLY A 43 19.38 12.37 -3.17
C GLY A 43 19.44 10.87 -2.87
N PHE A 44 18.42 10.37 -2.18
CA PHE A 44 18.21 8.93 -1.98
C PHE A 44 17.99 8.26 -3.35
N GLU A 45 18.96 7.47 -3.81
CA GLU A 45 18.79 6.61 -4.98
C GLU A 45 18.00 5.37 -4.55
N VAL A 46 16.74 5.32 -4.99
CA VAL A 46 15.88 4.15 -4.78
C VAL A 46 16.45 3.00 -5.61
N PRO A 47 16.85 1.86 -5.00
CA PRO A 47 17.25 0.68 -5.75
C PRO A 47 16.10 0.18 -6.64
N GLU A 48 16.39 -0.27 -7.85
CA GLU A 48 15.35 -0.86 -8.74
C GLU A 48 14.84 -2.20 -8.23
N ILE A 49 15.64 -2.89 -7.41
CA ILE A 49 15.37 -4.22 -6.87
C ILE A 49 15.66 -4.27 -5.38
N ASN A 50 14.90 -5.11 -4.66
CA ASN A 50 15.12 -5.38 -3.26
C ASN A 50 16.36 -6.28 -3.03
N SER A 51 16.71 -6.51 -1.76
CA SER A 51 17.84 -7.39 -1.38
C SER A 51 17.69 -8.84 -1.86
N PHE A 52 16.50 -9.24 -2.32
CA PHE A 52 16.18 -10.57 -2.84
C PHE A 52 16.15 -10.61 -4.39
N GLY A 53 16.44 -9.50 -5.07
CA GLY A 53 16.48 -9.41 -6.53
C GLY A 53 15.11 -9.27 -7.20
N GLN A 54 14.07 -8.91 -6.44
CA GLN A 54 12.71 -8.68 -6.94
C GLN A 54 12.47 -7.17 -7.11
N SER A 55 11.67 -6.79 -8.10
CA SER A 55 11.18 -5.42 -8.24
C SER A 55 10.16 -5.09 -7.16
N PHE A 56 10.18 -3.85 -6.67
CA PHE A 56 9.19 -3.38 -5.69
C PHE A 56 7.80 -3.25 -6.30
N ARG A 57 6.78 -3.64 -5.53
CA ARG A 57 5.35 -3.50 -5.86
C ARG A 57 4.95 -4.14 -7.20
N ASP A 58 5.46 -5.33 -7.49
CA ASP A 58 5.09 -6.07 -8.70
C ASP A 58 3.76 -6.84 -8.53
N TYR A 59 2.67 -6.26 -9.03
CA TYR A 59 1.35 -6.87 -9.02
C TYR A 59 1.09 -7.82 -10.20
N ASN A 60 2.04 -8.00 -11.12
CA ASN A 60 1.90 -8.91 -12.26
C ASN A 60 2.73 -10.19 -12.08
N ALA A 61 3.54 -10.27 -11.01
CA ALA A 61 4.30 -11.46 -10.68
C ALA A 61 3.38 -12.66 -10.40
N GLU A 62 3.66 -13.80 -11.03
CA GLU A 62 2.97 -15.05 -10.70
C GLU A 62 3.51 -15.63 -9.38
N SER A 63 2.84 -15.33 -8.27
CA SER A 63 3.18 -15.87 -6.94
C SER A 63 1.93 -16.16 -6.09
N GLU A 64 2.06 -17.00 -5.06
CA GLU A 64 0.96 -17.23 -4.11
C GLU A 64 0.63 -15.95 -3.33
N ARG A 65 1.63 -15.13 -3.00
CA ARG A 65 1.46 -13.82 -2.37
C ARG A 65 0.56 -12.92 -3.20
N GLN A 66 0.77 -12.90 -4.51
CA GLN A 66 0.00 -12.08 -5.42
C GLN A 66 -1.49 -12.47 -5.45
N LYS A 67 -1.82 -13.75 -5.31
CA LYS A 67 -3.22 -14.21 -5.22
C LYS A 67 -3.90 -13.68 -3.96
N THR A 68 -3.19 -13.67 -2.83
CA THR A 68 -3.69 -13.10 -1.57
C THR A 68 -3.95 -11.60 -1.72
N VAL A 69 -2.99 -10.88 -2.30
CA VAL A 69 -3.10 -9.43 -2.55
C VAL A 69 -4.28 -9.13 -3.50
N GLU A 70 -4.41 -9.87 -4.59
CA GLU A 70 -5.51 -9.71 -5.55
C GLU A 70 -6.88 -9.94 -4.89
N GLU A 71 -7.03 -11.03 -4.13
CA GLU A 71 -8.27 -11.33 -3.40
C GLU A 71 -8.57 -10.26 -2.35
N PHE A 72 -7.56 -9.78 -1.62
CA PHE A 72 -7.70 -8.69 -0.67
C PHE A 72 -8.28 -7.44 -1.37
N TYR A 73 -7.65 -6.98 -2.45
CA TYR A 73 -8.13 -5.81 -3.18
C TYR A 73 -9.51 -6.03 -3.80
N ARG A 74 -9.79 -7.23 -4.34
CA ARG A 74 -11.11 -7.57 -4.88
C ARG A 74 -12.19 -7.43 -3.82
N VAL A 75 -11.98 -7.98 -2.63
CA VAL A 75 -12.92 -7.89 -1.50
C VAL A 75 -13.08 -6.44 -1.04
N GLN A 76 -11.99 -5.68 -0.94
CA GLN A 76 -12.06 -4.26 -0.56
C GLN A 76 -12.85 -3.44 -1.58
N HIS A 77 -12.58 -3.60 -2.87
CA HIS A 77 -13.28 -2.87 -3.94
C HIS A 77 -14.80 -3.15 -3.97
N ILE A 78 -15.22 -4.36 -3.61
CA ILE A 78 -16.64 -4.73 -3.55
C ILE A 78 -17.32 -4.15 -2.30
N ASN A 79 -16.64 -4.16 -1.15
CA ASN A 79 -17.28 -3.92 0.15
C ASN A 79 -17.08 -2.50 0.70
N GLN A 80 -16.08 -1.74 0.24
CA GLN A 80 -15.79 -0.38 0.70
C GLN A 80 -16.79 0.64 0.13
N THR A 81 -18.01 0.60 0.66
CA THR A 81 -19.09 1.51 0.31
C THR A 81 -19.16 2.72 1.24
N TYR A 82 -19.82 3.80 0.81
CA TYR A 82 -20.03 4.99 1.65
C TYR A 82 -20.67 4.66 3.01
N ASP A 83 -21.72 3.83 2.99
CA ASP A 83 -22.44 3.43 4.21
C ASP A 83 -21.56 2.60 5.14
N TYR A 84 -20.74 1.71 4.59
CA TYR A 84 -19.77 0.94 5.34
C TYR A 84 -18.74 1.85 6.02
N VAL A 85 -18.11 2.75 5.27
CA VAL A 85 -17.10 3.69 5.81
C VAL A 85 -17.70 4.60 6.87
N LYS A 86 -18.91 5.12 6.65
CA LYS A 86 -19.62 5.95 7.63
C LYS A 86 -19.87 5.18 8.94
N LYS A 87 -20.33 3.93 8.85
CA LYS A 87 -20.52 3.04 10.01
C LYS A 87 -19.20 2.75 10.73
N MET A 88 -18.13 2.47 10.01
CA MET A 88 -16.82 2.18 10.62
C MET A 88 -16.24 3.41 11.33
N ARG A 89 -16.39 4.60 10.76
CA ARG A 89 -16.01 5.87 11.43
C ARG A 89 -16.76 6.08 12.73
N GLU A 90 -18.06 5.81 12.77
CA GLU A 90 -18.85 5.89 14.01
C GLU A 90 -18.46 4.81 15.02
N LYS A 91 -18.17 3.58 14.54
CA LYS A 91 -17.78 2.44 15.39
C LYS A 91 -16.44 2.69 16.09
N TYR A 92 -15.42 3.12 15.34
CA TYR A 92 -14.04 3.22 15.84
C TYR A 92 -13.67 4.63 16.32
N GLY A 93 -14.37 5.67 15.88
CA GLY A 93 -14.14 7.06 16.32
C GLY A 93 -14.43 7.32 17.81
N LYS A 94 -15.06 6.36 18.52
CA LYS A 94 -15.28 6.43 19.96
C LYS A 94 -14.03 6.16 20.79
N LEU A 95 -13.02 5.48 20.20
CA LEU A 95 -11.76 5.14 20.87
C LEU A 95 -11.95 4.42 22.22
N ASP A 96 -12.99 3.60 22.35
CA ASP A 96 -13.45 2.97 23.59
C ASP A 96 -13.24 1.44 23.60
N LYS A 97 -12.33 0.93 22.76
CA LYS A 97 -12.14 -0.51 22.56
C LYS A 97 -11.09 -1.10 23.48
N VAL A 98 -9.97 -0.42 23.62
CA VAL A 98 -8.82 -0.89 24.40
C VAL A 98 -7.95 0.29 24.80
N GLU A 99 -7.36 0.22 25.98
CA GLU A 99 -6.37 1.16 26.47
C GLU A 99 -5.03 0.42 26.58
N MET A 100 -4.02 0.90 25.85
CA MET A 100 -2.68 0.32 25.83
C MET A 100 -1.66 1.38 25.41
N SER A 101 -0.40 1.14 25.75
CA SER A 101 0.75 1.93 25.29
C SER A 101 1.05 1.68 23.81
N ILE A 102 1.84 2.58 23.21
CA ILE A 102 2.30 2.43 21.82
C ILE A 102 3.07 1.11 21.63
N TRP A 103 3.93 0.76 22.60
CA TRP A 103 4.74 -0.45 22.52
C TRP A 103 3.90 -1.73 22.61
N GLU A 104 2.93 -1.80 23.52
CA GLU A 104 2.00 -2.92 23.60
C GLU A 104 1.22 -3.10 22.29
N CYS A 105 0.84 -2.00 21.64
CA CYS A 105 0.21 -2.07 20.32
C CYS A 105 1.19 -2.57 19.23
N CYS A 106 2.47 -2.18 19.27
CA CYS A 106 3.49 -2.74 18.38
C CYS A 106 3.68 -4.25 18.62
N GLU A 107 3.67 -4.70 19.88
CA GLU A 107 3.81 -6.13 20.21
C GLU A 107 2.67 -6.98 19.67
N LEU A 108 1.45 -6.45 19.60
CA LEU A 108 0.33 -7.12 18.94
C LEU A 108 0.54 -7.28 17.43
N LEU A 109 1.36 -6.44 16.81
CA LEU A 109 1.68 -6.54 15.38
C LEU A 109 2.73 -7.62 15.06
N ASN A 110 3.21 -8.38 16.05
CA ASN A 110 4.05 -9.57 15.83
C ASN A 110 3.30 -10.70 15.11
N ASP A 111 1.98 -10.79 15.29
CA ASP A 111 1.16 -11.87 14.72
C ASP A 111 0.37 -11.42 13.48
N VAL A 112 0.66 -10.21 12.97
CA VAL A 112 -0.08 -9.60 11.86
C VAL A 112 0.82 -9.44 10.66
N VAL A 113 0.42 -10.05 9.54
CA VAL A 113 1.01 -9.85 8.21
C VAL A 113 0.01 -9.04 7.38
N ASP A 114 0.47 -8.02 6.65
CA ASP A 114 -0.40 -7.17 5.83
C ASP A 114 -0.69 -7.82 4.47
N ASP A 115 -1.81 -8.53 4.34
CA ASP A 115 -2.25 -9.21 3.09
C ASP A 115 -2.36 -8.31 1.85
N SER A 116 -2.29 -6.98 2.00
CA SER A 116 -2.35 -6.03 0.88
C SER A 116 -0.98 -5.71 0.27
N ASP A 117 0.11 -6.06 0.95
CA ASP A 117 1.48 -5.75 0.54
C ASP A 117 2.08 -6.88 -0.32
N PRO A 118 2.43 -6.64 -1.60
CA PRO A 118 3.08 -7.66 -2.43
C PRO A 118 4.54 -7.94 -2.06
N ASP A 119 5.21 -7.04 -1.33
CA ASP A 119 6.65 -7.08 -1.10
C ASP A 119 7.03 -7.76 0.22
N LEU A 120 6.13 -7.77 1.20
CA LEU A 120 6.41 -8.19 2.59
C LEU A 120 5.56 -9.40 2.98
N ASP A 121 6.17 -10.36 3.68
CA ASP A 121 5.48 -11.51 4.31
C ASP A 121 5.85 -11.67 5.79
N GLU A 122 6.71 -10.78 6.30
CA GLU A 122 7.08 -10.68 7.70
C GLU A 122 6.00 -9.99 8.56
N PRO A 123 6.06 -10.18 9.89
CA PRO A 123 5.24 -9.43 10.83
C PRO A 123 5.34 -7.92 10.66
N GLN A 124 4.20 -7.23 10.78
CA GLN A 124 4.08 -5.79 10.59
C GLN A 124 4.98 -4.99 11.54
N ILE A 125 5.26 -5.48 12.74
CA ILE A 125 6.21 -4.84 13.67
C ILE A 125 7.61 -4.69 13.06
N GLU A 126 8.08 -5.66 12.27
CA GLU A 126 9.40 -5.59 11.63
C GLU A 126 9.46 -4.44 10.64
N HIS A 127 8.41 -4.28 9.82
CA HIS A 127 8.27 -3.16 8.90
C HIS A 127 8.29 -1.80 9.62
N LEU A 128 7.58 -1.67 10.75
CA LEU A 128 7.58 -0.43 11.54
C LEU A 128 8.97 -0.07 12.06
N LEU A 129 9.70 -1.06 12.59
CA LEU A 129 11.06 -0.88 13.10
C LEU A 129 12.06 -0.58 11.99
N GLN A 130 11.99 -1.30 10.86
CA GLN A 130 12.83 -1.05 9.68
C GLN A 130 12.65 0.38 9.18
N THR A 131 11.39 0.83 9.05
CA THR A 131 11.07 2.19 8.59
C THR A 131 11.58 3.23 9.58
N ALA A 132 11.32 3.04 10.88
CA ALA A 132 11.78 3.97 11.91
C ALA A 132 13.31 4.08 11.97
N GLU A 133 14.03 2.97 11.88
CA GLU A 133 15.50 2.96 11.91
C GLU A 133 16.13 3.53 10.64
N ALA A 134 15.53 3.28 9.47
CA ALA A 134 15.98 3.89 8.22
C ALA A 134 15.85 5.43 8.29
N ILE A 135 14.69 5.93 8.72
CA ILE A 135 14.50 7.37 8.91
C ILE A 135 15.44 7.92 10.00
N ARG A 136 15.63 7.20 11.12
CA ARG A 136 16.54 7.63 12.19
C ARG A 136 17.97 7.81 11.69
N LYS A 137 18.41 6.95 10.76
CA LYS A 137 19.73 7.04 10.14
C LYS A 137 19.85 8.25 9.21
N ASP A 138 18.83 8.51 8.40
CA ASP A 138 18.87 9.56 7.39
C ASP A 138 18.54 10.96 7.97
N TYR A 139 17.72 11.01 9.02
CA TYR A 139 17.26 12.23 9.68
C TYR A 139 17.50 12.18 11.20
N PRO A 140 18.77 12.11 11.66
CA PRO A 140 19.09 11.82 13.06
C PRO A 140 18.63 12.88 14.08
N ASN A 141 18.27 14.08 13.63
CA ASN A 141 17.81 15.17 14.50
C ASN A 141 16.28 15.35 14.52
N ASP A 142 15.54 14.56 13.74
CA ASP A 142 14.09 14.69 13.58
C ASP A 142 13.35 13.56 14.32
N ASP A 143 13.43 13.56 15.65
CA ASP A 143 12.86 12.51 16.50
C ASP A 143 11.36 12.26 16.25
N TRP A 144 10.62 13.33 15.93
CA TRP A 144 9.20 13.23 15.59
C TRP A 144 8.95 12.40 14.33
N LEU A 145 9.89 12.40 13.38
CA LEU A 145 9.79 11.65 12.14
C LEU A 145 10.09 10.16 12.39
N HIS A 146 11.01 9.85 13.30
CA HIS A 146 11.26 8.46 13.73
C HIS A 146 10.01 7.88 14.37
N LEU A 147 9.39 8.64 15.28
CA LEU A 147 8.14 8.23 15.92
C LEU A 147 7.01 8.09 14.90
N THR A 148 6.89 9.03 13.97
CA THR A 148 5.89 8.96 12.89
C THR A 148 6.04 7.68 12.08
N ALA A 149 7.27 7.29 11.72
CA ALA A 149 7.53 6.02 11.06
C ALA A 149 7.22 4.81 11.95
N LEU A 150 7.47 4.87 13.25
CA LEU A 150 7.12 3.76 14.14
C LEU A 150 5.59 3.55 14.22
N ILE A 151 4.80 4.63 14.18
CA ILE A 151 3.35 4.55 14.41
C ILE A 151 2.50 4.48 13.13
N HIS A 152 3.10 4.65 11.95
CA HIS A 152 2.35 4.86 10.70
C HIS A 152 1.44 3.68 10.32
N GLY A 153 1.88 2.44 10.56
CA GLY A 153 1.13 1.23 10.22
C GLY A 153 0.29 0.68 11.38
N MET A 154 0.24 1.36 12.52
CA MET A 154 -0.47 0.84 13.70
C MET A 154 -1.95 0.61 13.42
N SER A 155 -2.61 1.41 12.58
CA SER A 155 -4.03 1.22 12.25
C SER A 155 -4.39 -0.18 11.73
N LEU A 156 -3.41 -0.95 11.25
CA LEU A 156 -3.62 -2.35 10.87
C LEU A 156 -4.10 -3.22 12.04
N PHE A 157 -3.77 -2.87 13.29
CA PHE A 157 -4.29 -3.57 14.48
C PHE A 157 -5.83 -3.55 14.51
N ILE A 158 -6.46 -2.48 14.01
CA ILE A 158 -7.93 -2.34 13.97
C ILE A 158 -8.53 -3.44 13.09
N TYR A 159 -7.88 -3.76 11.98
CA TYR A 159 -8.32 -4.80 11.06
C TYR A 159 -8.23 -6.19 11.69
N HIS A 160 -7.14 -6.49 12.39
CA HIS A 160 -6.93 -7.82 12.95
C HIS A 160 -7.68 -8.03 14.29
N TYR A 161 -7.48 -7.17 15.27
CA TYR A 161 -7.96 -7.39 16.64
C TYR A 161 -9.36 -6.84 16.92
N LEU A 162 -9.86 -5.90 16.12
CA LEU A 162 -11.20 -5.31 16.32
C LEU A 162 -12.28 -5.81 15.34
N TYR A 163 -11.90 -6.64 14.35
CA TYR A 163 -12.84 -7.44 13.56
C TYR A 163 -12.99 -8.88 14.06
N ILE A 164 -12.00 -9.45 14.76
CA ILE A 164 -12.14 -10.74 15.43
C ILE A 164 -12.92 -10.53 16.74
N THR A 165 -14.24 -10.42 16.59
CA THR A 165 -15.21 -10.71 17.65
C THR A 165 -16.42 -11.31 16.95
N ILE A 166 -16.45 -12.64 16.88
CA ILE A 166 -17.60 -13.44 16.43
C ILE A 166 -18.30 -13.96 17.68
#